data_AF-W4KEA1-F1
#
_entry.id   AF-W4KEA1-F1
#
_cell.length_a   1.000
_cell.length_b   1.000
_cell.length_c   1.000
_cell.angle_alpha   90.00
_cell.angle_beta   90.00
_cell.angle_gamma   90.00
#
_symmetry.space_group_name_H-M   'P 1'
#
loop_
_entity.id
_entity.type
_entity.pdbx_description
1 polymer ?
#
loop_
_entity_poly.entity_id
_entity_poly.type
_entity_poly.pdbx_seq_one_letter_code
_entity_poly.pdbx_strand_id
1 'polypeptide(L)'
;MPLPAATIPPEGGPPEDYPVDQTSCQLLGPTALIVQGMMGIVVIASLLFKRQREKPKRPWRIWLFDVSKQIVGQMFVHGVNVFISDVGSHRSAGNACVFYFLNILLDTTIGVALIYLVLHIATWALAEKLMLKGFESGQYGSPPSFKFWIRQAAVYVFALTSMKLLVVALFALWPGIFKLGEWLLSWLGNDDVLQVILYALPL
;
A
#
# COMPACT_ATOMS: atom_id res chain seq x y z
N MET A 1 24.71 55.40 2.15
CA MET A 1 24.57 55.94 0.78
C MET A 1 25.81 55.49 0.02
N PRO A 2 25.73 54.72 -1.07
CA PRO A 2 24.65 54.53 -2.04
C PRO A 2 23.90 53.18 -1.89
N LEU A 3 22.74 53.07 -2.56
CA LEU A 3 22.00 51.81 -2.74
C LEU A 3 22.61 51.04 -3.93
N PRO A 4 22.83 49.71 -3.85
CA PRO A 4 23.22 48.95 -5.03
C PRO A 4 22.02 48.76 -5.97
N ALA A 5 22.27 48.93 -7.26
CA ALA A 5 21.31 48.77 -8.34
C ALA A 5 20.75 47.33 -8.36
N ALA A 6 19.44 47.20 -8.55
CA ALA A 6 18.77 45.93 -8.79
C ALA A 6 19.22 45.36 -10.14
N THR A 7 19.98 44.26 -10.11
CA THR A 7 20.28 43.45 -11.29
C THR A 7 19.06 42.60 -11.65
N ILE A 8 18.45 42.90 -12.79
CA ILE A 8 17.41 42.06 -13.43
C ILE A 8 18.09 40.76 -13.89
N PRO A 9 17.63 39.56 -13.50
CA PRO A 9 18.13 38.32 -14.11
C PRO A 9 17.55 38.19 -15.54
N PRO A 10 18.32 37.69 -16.51
CA PRO A 10 17.85 37.54 -17.88
C PRO A 10 16.76 36.46 -17.99
N GLU A 11 15.66 36.81 -18.64
CA GLU A 11 14.71 35.85 -19.23
C GLU A 11 15.44 34.96 -20.25
N GLY A 12 15.26 33.63 -20.17
CA GLY A 12 15.62 32.73 -21.27
C GLY A 12 16.41 31.46 -20.93
N GLY A 13 16.15 30.82 -19.79
CA GLY A 13 16.61 29.44 -19.54
C GLY A 13 15.49 28.42 -19.79
N PRO A 14 15.77 27.21 -20.32
CA PRO A 14 14.81 26.10 -20.27
C PRO A 14 14.42 25.85 -18.81
N PRO A 15 13.20 25.35 -18.52
CA PRO A 15 12.72 25.21 -17.15
C PRO A 15 13.78 24.45 -16.35
N GLU A 16 14.32 25.11 -15.32
CA GLU A 16 15.26 24.47 -14.39
C GLU A 16 14.59 23.21 -13.88
N ASP A 17 15.20 22.07 -14.20
CA ASP A 17 14.95 20.80 -13.53
C ASP A 17 15.17 21.10 -12.04
N TYR A 18 14.09 21.28 -11.28
CA TYR A 18 14.18 21.35 -9.82
C TYR A 18 14.96 20.11 -9.39
N PRO A 19 16.16 20.23 -8.81
CA PRO A 19 16.87 19.06 -8.33
C PRO A 19 16.07 18.57 -7.13
N VAL A 20 15.16 17.63 -7.38
CA VAL A 20 14.53 16.87 -6.32
C VAL A 20 15.67 16.13 -5.64
N ASP A 21 16.03 16.62 -4.46
CA ASP A 21 17.10 16.11 -3.64
C ASP A 21 16.90 14.60 -3.41
N GLN A 22 17.61 13.78 -4.19
CA GLN A 22 17.49 12.31 -4.12
C GLN A 22 17.89 11.77 -2.74
N THR A 23 18.59 12.55 -1.92
CA THR A 23 18.94 12.19 -0.54
C THR A 23 17.78 12.26 0.45
N SER A 24 16.67 12.95 0.12
CA SER A 24 15.54 13.14 1.04
C SER A 24 14.42 12.08 0.90
N CYS A 25 14.44 11.26 -0.16
CA CYS A 25 13.48 10.15 -0.37
C CYS A 25 14.13 8.80 -0.04
N GLN A 26 14.81 8.68 1.12
CA GLN A 26 15.35 7.40 1.57
C GLN A 26 14.25 6.51 2.14
N LEU A 27 13.79 5.56 1.31
CA LEU A 27 12.77 4.56 1.63
C LEU A 27 13.12 3.63 2.81
N LEU A 28 14.37 3.65 3.29
CA LEU A 28 14.90 2.84 4.41
C LEU A 28 15.71 3.68 5.43
N GLY A 29 15.34 4.94 5.63
CA GLY A 29 15.95 5.76 6.70
C GLY A 29 15.54 5.30 8.11
N PRO A 30 16.30 5.68 9.17
CA PRO A 30 15.94 5.38 10.56
C PRO A 30 14.52 5.86 10.93
N THR A 31 14.11 7.01 10.40
CA THR A 31 12.76 7.57 10.57
C THR A 31 11.68 6.65 10.00
N ALA A 32 11.93 6.04 8.84
CA ALA A 32 10.98 5.12 8.20
C ALA A 32 10.75 3.86 9.05
N LEU A 33 11.80 3.30 9.65
CA LEU A 33 11.69 2.14 10.55
C LEU A 33 10.88 2.47 11.81
N ILE A 34 11.03 3.67 12.37
CA ILE A 34 10.24 4.11 13.53
C ILE A 34 8.77 4.22 13.14
N VAL A 35 8.46 4.89 12.02
CA VAL A 35 7.08 5.06 11.53
C VAL A 35 6.44 3.70 11.23
N GLN A 36 7.15 2.81 10.54
CA GLN A 36 6.67 1.46 10.23
C GLN A 36 6.38 0.65 11.50
N GLY A 37 7.23 0.76 12.52
CA GLY A 37 7.01 0.16 13.83
C GLY A 37 5.75 0.69 14.53
N MET A 38 5.56 2.01 14.51
CA MET A 38 4.37 2.66 15.09
C MET A 38 3.08 2.24 14.37
N MET A 39 3.08 2.22 13.03
CA MET A 39 1.94 1.74 12.24
C MET A 39 1.61 0.29 12.58
N GLY A 40 2.63 -0.57 12.73
CA GLY A 40 2.45 -1.96 13.16
C GLY A 40 1.76 -2.07 14.52
N ILE A 41 2.17 -1.27 15.50
CA ILE A 41 1.53 -1.23 16.83
C ILE A 41 0.07 -0.80 16.72
N VAL A 42 -0.22 0.25 15.96
CA VAL A 42 -1.60 0.75 15.76
C VAL A 42 -2.48 -0.31 15.09
N VAL A 43 -1.97 -1.02 14.09
CA VAL A 43 -2.70 -2.12 13.43
C VAL A 43 -3.04 -3.24 14.41
N ILE A 44 -2.05 -3.71 15.18
CA ILE A 44 -2.28 -4.78 16.16
C ILE A 44 -3.23 -4.33 17.28
N ALA A 45 -3.08 -3.11 17.79
CA ALA A 45 -3.98 -2.54 18.79
C ALA A 45 -5.42 -2.45 18.26
N SER A 46 -5.60 -2.04 17.00
CA SER A 46 -6.91 -1.98 16.34
C SER A 46 -7.54 -3.36 16.19
N LEU A 47 -6.76 -4.39 15.83
CA LEU A 47 -7.24 -5.78 15.74
C LEU A 47 -7.65 -6.34 17.10
N LEU A 48 -6.90 -6.02 18.17
CA LEU A 48 -7.24 -6.39 19.54
C LEU A 48 -8.49 -5.67 20.04
N PHE A 49 -8.59 -4.36 19.77
CA PHE A 49 -9.76 -3.55 20.12
C PHE A 49 -11.02 -4.06 19.40
N LYS A 50 -10.94 -4.34 18.10
CA LYS A 50 -12.02 -4.93 17.31
C LYS A 50 -12.50 -6.25 17.92
N ARG A 51 -11.56 -7.12 18.32
CA ARG A 51 -11.89 -8.39 18.98
C ARG A 51 -12.58 -8.19 20.33
N GLN A 52 -12.19 -7.18 21.12
CA GLN A 52 -12.83 -6.88 22.41
C GLN A 52 -14.28 -6.40 22.24
N ARG A 53 -14.57 -5.69 21.15
CA ARG A 53 -15.89 -5.16 20.80
C ARG A 53 -16.81 -6.21 20.15
N GLU A 54 -16.27 -7.22 19.50
CA GLU A 54 -17.03 -8.30 18.85
C GLU A 54 -17.82 -9.14 19.88
N LYS A 55 -19.13 -9.30 19.64
CA LYS A 55 -20.03 -10.15 20.44
C LYS A 55 -20.73 -11.15 19.51
N PRO A 56 -20.55 -12.48 19.67
CA PRO A 56 -19.65 -13.16 20.61
C PRO A 56 -18.17 -13.01 20.25
N LYS A 57 -17.27 -13.08 21.24
CA LYS A 57 -15.82 -12.92 21.04
C LYS A 57 -15.23 -14.10 20.26
N ARG A 58 -14.52 -13.81 19.16
CA ARG A 58 -13.84 -14.83 18.36
C ARG A 58 -12.79 -15.62 19.19
N PRO A 59 -12.79 -16.97 19.12
CA PRO A 59 -11.79 -17.80 19.79
C PRO A 59 -10.36 -17.44 19.39
N TRP A 60 -9.43 -17.44 20.35
CA TRP A 60 -8.03 -17.02 20.12
C TRP A 60 -7.33 -17.78 18.99
N ARG A 61 -7.59 -19.09 18.85
CA ARG A 61 -6.98 -19.90 17.77
C ARG A 61 -7.43 -19.45 16.38
N ILE A 62 -8.72 -19.18 16.20
CA ILE A 62 -9.28 -18.72 14.92
C ILE A 62 -8.80 -17.29 14.63
N TRP A 63 -8.80 -16.43 15.65
CA TRP A 63 -8.29 -15.06 15.51
C TRP A 63 -6.81 -15.05 15.09
N LEU A 64 -5.97 -15.90 15.69
CA LEU A 64 -4.56 -15.99 15.32
C LEU A 64 -4.37 -16.45 13.88
N PHE A 65 -5.22 -17.38 13.39
CA PHE A 65 -5.23 -17.81 11.99
C PHE A 65 -5.65 -16.66 11.04
N ASP A 66 -6.62 -15.84 11.43
CA ASP A 66 -7.05 -14.69 10.64
C ASP A 66 -5.98 -13.58 10.59
N VAL A 67 -5.32 -13.31 11.72
CA VAL A 67 -4.22 -12.33 11.81
C VAL A 67 -2.97 -12.81 11.07
N SER A 68 -2.61 -14.09 11.17
CA SER A 68 -1.44 -14.61 10.46
C SER A 68 -1.60 -14.54 8.94
N LYS A 69 -2.82 -14.69 8.40
CA LYS A 69 -3.08 -14.43 6.97
C LYS A 69 -2.79 -12.99 6.57
N GLN A 70 -3.18 -12.01 7.40
CA GLN A 70 -2.91 -10.60 7.15
C GLN A 70 -1.40 -10.31 7.17
N ILE A 71 -0.67 -10.88 8.11
CA ILE A 71 0.79 -10.74 8.20
C ILE A 71 1.47 -11.32 6.95
N VAL A 72 1.08 -12.52 6.52
CA VAL A 72 1.59 -13.14 5.29
C VAL A 72 1.28 -12.30 4.06
N GLY A 73 0.07 -11.76 3.97
CA GLY A 73 -0.31 -10.85 2.88
C GLY A 73 0.53 -9.58 2.86
N GLN A 74 0.77 -8.95 4.02
CA GLN A 74 1.60 -7.76 4.13
C GLN A 74 3.05 -8.04 3.74
N MET A 75 3.63 -9.16 4.19
CA MET A 75 4.99 -9.55 3.79
C MET A 75 5.08 -9.78 2.27
N PHE A 76 4.06 -10.42 1.68
CA PHE A 76 3.99 -10.63 0.23
C PHE A 76 3.94 -9.31 -0.54
N VAL A 77 2.98 -8.42 -0.22
CA VAL A 77 2.84 -7.13 -0.92
C VAL A 77 4.07 -6.25 -0.72
N HIS A 78 4.61 -6.18 0.50
CA HIS A 78 5.83 -5.43 0.77
C HIS A 78 7.01 -5.95 -0.06
N GLY A 79 7.20 -7.28 -0.11
CA GLY A 79 8.24 -7.89 -0.93
C GLY A 79 8.08 -7.60 -2.43
N VAL A 80 6.85 -7.67 -2.93
CA VAL A 80 6.55 -7.33 -4.34
C VAL A 80 6.78 -5.85 -4.61
N ASN A 81 6.41 -4.95 -3.70
CA ASN A 81 6.65 -3.51 -3.83
C ASN A 81 8.14 -3.19 -3.87
N VAL A 82 8.94 -3.82 -3.02
CA VAL A 82 10.40 -3.68 -3.03
C VAL A 82 10.98 -4.19 -4.35
N PHE A 83 10.54 -5.36 -4.83
CA PHE A 83 10.99 -5.92 -6.11
C PHE A 83 10.63 -5.02 -7.30
N ILE A 84 9.40 -4.48 -7.33
CA ILE A 84 8.97 -3.54 -8.38
C ILE A 84 9.76 -2.24 -8.28
N SER A 85 10.05 -1.74 -7.08
CA SER A 85 10.86 -0.54 -6.88
C SER A 85 12.29 -0.73 -7.41
N ASP A 86 12.90 -1.87 -7.14
CA ASP A 86 14.23 -2.24 -7.63
C ASP A 86 14.26 -2.28 -9.17
N VAL A 87 13.36 -3.05 -9.79
CA VAL A 87 13.26 -3.17 -11.25
C VAL A 87 12.82 -1.86 -11.94
N GLY A 88 11.92 -1.11 -11.30
CA GLY A 88 11.35 0.14 -11.80
C GLY A 88 12.33 1.30 -11.75
N SER A 89 13.17 1.37 -10.71
CA SER A 89 14.22 2.40 -10.58
C SER A 89 15.20 2.42 -11.77
N HIS A 90 15.40 1.27 -12.42
CA HIS A 90 16.21 1.17 -13.63
C HIS A 90 15.53 1.71 -14.90
N ARG A 91 14.20 1.94 -14.89
CA ARG A 91 13.43 2.31 -16.09
C ARG A 91 12.62 3.61 -16.00
N SER A 92 12.31 4.11 -14.81
CA SER A 92 11.47 5.30 -14.63
C SER A 92 12.27 6.51 -14.15
N ALA A 93 12.48 7.49 -15.02
CA ALA A 93 13.04 8.82 -14.69
C ALA A 93 12.01 9.76 -14.01
N GLY A 94 10.94 9.23 -13.42
CA GLY A 94 9.91 10.02 -12.73
C GLY A 94 10.24 10.25 -11.25
N ASN A 95 9.65 11.28 -10.64
CA ASN A 95 9.83 11.57 -9.21
C ASN A 95 9.41 10.37 -8.34
N ALA A 96 10.37 9.77 -7.63
CA ALA A 96 10.18 8.57 -6.82
C ALA A 96 9.12 8.74 -5.73
N CYS A 97 9.01 9.93 -5.13
CA CYS A 97 8.05 10.19 -4.07
C CYS A 97 6.62 10.28 -4.64
N VAL A 98 6.44 10.85 -5.84
CA VAL A 98 5.15 10.86 -6.58
C VAL A 98 4.73 9.44 -6.95
N PHE A 99 5.66 8.64 -7.47
CA PHE A 99 5.41 7.23 -7.81
C PHE A 99 4.99 6.42 -6.57
N TYR A 100 5.72 6.56 -5.46
CA TYR A 100 5.42 5.88 -4.21
C TYR A 100 4.06 6.30 -3.64
N PHE A 101 3.78 7.60 -3.59
CA PHE A 101 2.49 8.14 -3.15
C PHE A 101 1.33 7.57 -3.96
N LEU A 102 1.42 7.63 -5.29
CA LEU A 102 0.38 7.11 -6.17
C LEU A 102 0.22 5.59 -6.04
N ASN A 103 1.33 4.87 -5.82
CA ASN A 103 1.29 3.42 -5.61
C ASN A 103 0.51 3.06 -4.34
N ILE A 104 0.78 3.76 -3.23
CA ILE A 104 0.02 3.60 -1.98
C ILE A 104 -1.44 3.99 -2.19
N LEU A 105 -1.70 5.15 -2.78
CA LEU A 105 -3.05 5.67 -2.96
C LEU A 105 -3.91 4.70 -3.80
N LEU A 106 -3.38 4.17 -4.89
CA LEU A 106 -4.10 3.22 -5.74
C LEU A 106 -4.25 1.85 -5.05
N ASP A 107 -3.23 1.37 -4.36
CA ASP A 107 -3.28 0.09 -3.62
C ASP A 107 -4.34 0.14 -2.51
N THR A 108 -4.48 1.25 -1.79
CA THR A 108 -5.42 1.37 -0.65
C THR A 108 -6.84 1.78 -1.05
N THR A 109 -7.03 2.38 -2.22
CA THR A 109 -8.36 2.79 -2.71
C THR A 109 -8.94 1.76 -3.68
N ILE A 110 -8.49 1.79 -4.94
CA ILE A 110 -8.94 0.90 -6.02
C ILE A 110 -8.56 -0.55 -5.69
N GLY A 111 -7.37 -0.74 -5.12
CA GLY A 111 -6.86 -2.06 -4.80
C GLY A 111 -7.71 -2.79 -3.75
N VAL A 112 -8.14 -2.12 -2.68
CA VAL A 112 -9.02 -2.72 -1.68
C VAL A 112 -10.36 -3.15 -2.28
N ALA A 113 -10.95 -2.31 -3.15
CA ALA A 113 -12.19 -2.65 -3.85
C ALA A 113 -12.02 -3.89 -4.75
N LEU A 114 -10.91 -3.97 -5.48
CA LEU A 114 -10.60 -5.14 -6.31
C LEU A 114 -10.34 -6.40 -5.47
N ILE A 115 -9.60 -6.30 -4.36
CA ILE A 115 -9.37 -7.42 -3.45
C ILE A 115 -10.71 -7.97 -2.94
N TYR A 116 -11.60 -7.08 -2.51
CA TYR A 116 -12.94 -7.46 -2.06
C TYR A 116 -13.70 -8.21 -3.15
N LEU A 117 -13.71 -7.69 -4.38
CA LEU A 117 -14.39 -8.32 -5.51
C LEU A 117 -13.81 -9.71 -5.82
N VAL A 118 -12.49 -9.83 -5.93
CA VAL A 118 -11.81 -11.10 -6.22
C VAL A 118 -12.07 -12.12 -5.12
N LEU A 119 -11.98 -11.73 -3.85
CA LEU A 119 -12.28 -12.61 -2.72
C LEU A 119 -13.74 -13.06 -2.72
N HIS A 120 -14.67 -12.14 -3.01
CA HIS A 120 -16.10 -12.45 -3.07
C HIS A 120 -16.40 -13.45 -4.18
N ILE A 121 -15.91 -13.19 -5.40
CA ILE A 121 -16.07 -14.09 -6.55
C ILE A 121 -15.40 -15.43 -6.29
N ALA A 122 -14.18 -15.45 -5.75
CA ALA A 122 -13.44 -16.68 -5.47
C ALA A 122 -14.16 -17.51 -4.39
N THR A 123 -14.68 -16.88 -3.34
CA THR A 123 -15.44 -17.57 -2.30
C THR A 123 -16.74 -18.13 -2.85
N TRP A 124 -17.49 -17.34 -3.62
CA TRP A 124 -18.70 -17.81 -4.29
C TRP A 124 -18.43 -18.99 -5.24
N ALA A 125 -17.37 -18.92 -6.04
CA ALA A 125 -17.01 -19.97 -6.98
C ALA A 125 -16.53 -21.25 -6.27
N LEU A 126 -15.60 -21.13 -5.32
CA LEU A 126 -14.95 -22.27 -4.68
C LEU A 126 -15.80 -22.88 -3.57
N ALA A 127 -16.40 -22.06 -2.73
CA ALA A 127 -17.13 -22.50 -1.54
C ALA A 127 -18.61 -22.78 -1.84
N GLU A 128 -19.30 -21.92 -2.61
CA GLU A 128 -20.74 -22.09 -2.86
C GLU A 128 -21.03 -22.92 -4.11
N LYS A 129 -20.38 -22.64 -5.25
CA LYS A 129 -20.63 -23.34 -6.51
C LYS A 129 -19.98 -24.71 -6.57
N LEU A 130 -18.68 -24.78 -6.25
CA LEU A 130 -17.92 -26.04 -6.26
C LEU A 130 -18.02 -26.81 -4.94
N MET A 131 -18.66 -26.24 -3.91
CA MET A 131 -18.84 -26.84 -2.58
C MET A 131 -17.54 -27.37 -1.95
N LEU A 132 -16.41 -26.71 -2.22
CA LEU A 132 -15.12 -27.13 -1.69
C LEU A 132 -14.97 -26.66 -0.23
N LYS A 133 -14.71 -27.61 0.66
CA LYS A 133 -14.47 -27.29 2.08
C LYS A 133 -13.15 -26.55 2.28
N GLY A 134 -13.16 -25.59 3.19
CA GLY A 134 -11.97 -24.87 3.65
C GLY A 134 -11.62 -23.61 2.85
N PHE A 135 -12.55 -23.09 2.04
CA PHE A 135 -12.42 -21.79 1.37
C PHE A 135 -13.19 -20.66 2.04
N GLU A 136 -14.11 -20.98 2.97
CA GLU A 136 -14.85 -19.99 3.74
C GLU A 136 -13.96 -19.32 4.80
N SER A 137 -13.76 -18.01 4.67
CA SER A 137 -12.91 -17.26 5.58
C SER A 137 -13.41 -17.32 7.03
N GLY A 138 -12.50 -17.58 7.96
CA GLY A 138 -12.82 -17.68 9.39
C GLY A 138 -13.35 -19.05 9.81
N GLN A 139 -13.52 -19.99 8.88
CA GLN A 139 -13.86 -21.38 9.16
C GLN A 139 -12.67 -22.30 8.89
N TYR A 140 -12.09 -22.86 9.95
CA TYR A 140 -10.91 -23.73 9.87
C TYR A 140 -11.20 -25.18 10.26
N GLY A 141 -12.45 -25.51 10.58
CA GLY A 141 -12.84 -26.81 11.13
C GLY A 141 -12.65 -26.93 12.64
N SER A 142 -13.06 -28.07 13.19
CA SER A 142 -13.00 -28.41 14.62
C SER A 142 -12.26 -29.75 14.80
N PRO A 143 -10.97 -29.77 15.16
CA PRO A 143 -10.09 -28.62 15.48
C PRO A 143 -9.64 -27.81 14.25
N PRO A 144 -9.18 -26.55 14.43
CA PRO A 144 -8.67 -25.72 13.34
C PRO A 144 -7.54 -26.40 12.55
N SER A 145 -7.74 -26.55 11.24
CA SER A 145 -6.81 -27.24 10.34
C SER A 145 -5.93 -26.25 9.57
N PHE A 146 -4.62 -26.48 9.62
CA PHE A 146 -3.66 -25.71 8.82
C PHE A 146 -3.89 -25.87 7.30
N LYS A 147 -4.48 -26.98 6.85
CA LYS A 147 -4.82 -27.17 5.43
C LYS A 147 -5.85 -26.15 4.95
N PHE A 148 -6.83 -25.82 5.79
CA PHE A 148 -7.86 -24.83 5.45
C PHE A 148 -7.26 -23.42 5.47
N TRP A 149 -6.34 -23.17 6.40
CA TRP A 149 -5.56 -21.94 6.42
C TRP A 149 -4.77 -21.73 5.13
N ILE A 150 -4.03 -22.74 4.64
CA ILE A 150 -3.27 -22.62 3.38
C ILE A 150 -4.20 -22.31 2.20
N ARG A 151 -5.35 -22.99 2.10
CA ARG A 151 -6.33 -22.76 1.02
C ARG A 151 -6.83 -21.31 1.03
N GLN A 152 -7.23 -20.81 2.19
CA GLN A 152 -7.68 -19.42 2.34
C GLN A 152 -6.55 -18.41 2.11
N ALA A 153 -5.34 -18.70 2.61
CA ALA A 153 -4.17 -17.86 2.39
C ALA A 153 -3.79 -17.80 0.90
N ALA A 154 -3.88 -18.92 0.17
CA ALA A 154 -3.62 -18.96 -1.26
C ALA A 154 -4.62 -18.10 -2.06
N VAL A 155 -5.91 -18.19 -1.73
CA VAL A 155 -6.93 -17.31 -2.35
C VAL A 155 -6.69 -15.85 -2.01
N TYR A 156 -6.27 -15.55 -0.78
CA TYR A 156 -5.92 -14.19 -0.37
C TYR A 156 -4.69 -13.66 -1.12
N VAL A 157 -3.62 -14.43 -1.22
CA VAL A 157 -2.41 -14.06 -2.00
C VAL A 157 -2.74 -13.89 -3.48
N PHE A 158 -3.62 -14.73 -4.03
CA PHE A 158 -4.11 -14.56 -5.40
C PHE A 158 -4.85 -13.23 -5.60
N ALA A 159 -5.71 -12.85 -4.65
CA ALA A 159 -6.41 -11.56 -4.69
C ALA A 159 -5.42 -10.38 -4.58
N LEU A 160 -4.43 -10.45 -3.69
CA LEU A 160 -3.36 -9.45 -3.56
C LEU A 160 -2.53 -9.34 -4.85
N THR A 161 -2.20 -10.46 -5.47
CA THR A 161 -1.46 -10.49 -6.74
C THR A 161 -2.27 -9.85 -7.87
N SER A 162 -3.55 -10.21 -7.98
CA SER A 162 -4.46 -9.64 -8.98
C SER A 162 -4.59 -8.12 -8.82
N MET A 163 -4.70 -7.66 -7.58
CA MET A 163 -4.69 -6.23 -7.24
C MET A 163 -3.40 -5.55 -7.67
N LYS A 164 -2.25 -6.11 -7.31
CA LYS A 164 -0.96 -5.51 -7.65
C LYS A 164 -0.74 -5.43 -9.16
N LEU A 165 -1.10 -6.48 -9.89
CA LEU A 165 -1.01 -6.51 -11.34
C LEU A 165 -1.89 -5.43 -11.99
N LEU A 166 -3.10 -5.20 -11.47
CA LEU A 166 -3.95 -4.11 -11.94
C LEU A 166 -3.27 -2.76 -11.73
N VAL A 167 -2.74 -2.49 -10.53
CA VAL A 167 -2.09 -1.20 -10.23
C VAL A 167 -0.88 -0.98 -11.14
N VAL A 168 -0.03 -1.99 -11.34
CA VAL A 168 1.10 -1.93 -12.27
C VAL A 168 0.62 -1.68 -13.70
N ALA A 169 -0.44 -2.37 -14.15
CA ALA A 169 -1.00 -2.17 -15.47
C ALA A 169 -1.57 -0.75 -15.65
N LEU A 170 -2.23 -0.18 -14.64
CA LEU A 170 -2.73 1.19 -14.68
C LEU A 170 -1.60 2.20 -14.87
N PHE A 171 -0.49 2.05 -14.17
CA PHE A 171 0.70 2.90 -14.37
C PHE A 171 1.30 2.73 -15.77
N ALA A 172 1.35 1.51 -16.29
CA ALA A 172 1.90 1.24 -17.62
C ALA A 172 1.02 1.76 -18.76
N LEU A 173 -0.31 1.70 -18.60
CA LEU A 173 -1.27 2.08 -19.65
C LEU A 173 -1.68 3.56 -19.60
N TRP A 174 -1.67 4.18 -18.41
CA TRP A 174 -2.09 5.57 -18.23
C TRP A 174 -0.96 6.39 -17.58
N PRO A 175 -0.04 6.96 -18.37
CA PRO A 175 1.02 7.84 -17.85
C PRO A 175 0.49 9.18 -17.32
N GLY A 176 -0.73 9.60 -17.70
CA GLY A 176 -1.39 10.78 -17.14
C GLY A 176 -1.70 10.71 -15.63
N ILE A 177 -1.57 9.54 -14.99
CA ILE A 177 -1.73 9.36 -13.53
C ILE A 177 -0.63 10.15 -12.78
N PHE A 178 0.56 10.28 -13.37
CA PHE A 178 1.64 11.07 -12.78
C PHE A 178 1.29 12.57 -12.71
N LYS A 179 0.70 13.13 -13.78
CA LYS A 179 0.23 14.52 -13.79
C LYS A 179 -0.88 14.77 -12.78
N LEU A 180 -1.79 13.80 -12.61
CA LEU A 180 -2.81 13.85 -11.56
C LEU A 180 -2.18 13.83 -10.16
N GLY A 181 -1.15 13.00 -9.95
CA GLY A 181 -0.42 12.94 -8.69
C GLY A 181 0.32 14.23 -8.36
N GLU A 182 1.01 14.82 -9.33
CA GLU A 182 1.68 16.12 -9.16
C GLU A 182 0.67 17.23 -8.82
N TRP A 183 -0.47 17.26 -9.52
CA TRP A 183 -1.56 18.18 -9.20
C TRP A 183 -2.12 17.97 -7.79
N LEU A 184 -2.39 16.72 -7.39
CA LEU A 184 -2.83 16.39 -6.04
C LEU A 184 -1.82 16.85 -4.98
N LEU A 185 -0.54 16.60 -5.20
CA LEU A 185 0.53 16.97 -4.28
C LEU A 185 0.74 18.49 -4.18
N SER A 186 0.58 19.21 -5.29
CA SER A 186 0.64 20.68 -5.29
C SER A 186 -0.42 21.31 -4.39
N TRP A 187 -1.56 20.63 -4.20
CA TRP A 187 -2.63 21.08 -3.30
C TRP A 187 -2.35 20.77 -1.82
N LEU A 188 -1.51 19.76 -1.54
CA LEU A 188 -1.16 19.35 -0.16
C LEU A 188 -0.08 20.23 0.49
N GLY A 189 0.56 21.13 -0.27
CA GLY A 189 1.59 22.04 0.23
C GLY A 189 3.00 21.44 0.31
N ASN A 190 4.01 22.31 0.27
CA ASN A 190 5.44 21.96 0.22
C ASN A 190 6.05 21.59 1.59
N ASP A 191 5.23 21.28 2.59
CA ASP A 191 5.73 20.99 3.94
C ASP A 191 5.97 19.49 4.08
N ASP A 192 7.25 19.08 4.02
CA ASP A 192 7.69 17.68 4.00
C ASP A 192 7.15 16.87 5.20
N VAL A 193 6.92 17.54 6.34
CA VAL A 193 6.37 16.92 7.56
C VAL A 193 4.92 16.53 7.37
N LEU A 194 4.13 17.36 6.69
CA LEU A 194 2.71 17.15 6.47
C LEU A 194 2.48 16.03 5.46
N GLN A 195 3.36 15.93 4.45
CA GLN A 195 3.36 14.83 3.49
C GLN A 195 3.63 13.48 4.17
N VAL A 196 4.65 13.39 5.04
CA VAL A 196 4.96 12.14 5.77
C VAL A 196 3.81 11.70 6.67
N ILE A 197 3.15 12.62 7.37
CA ILE A 197 1.99 12.30 8.22
C ILE A 197 0.82 11.78 7.39
N LEU A 198 0.58 12.38 6.22
CA LEU A 198 -0.54 12.03 5.36
C LEU A 198 -0.30 10.71 4.60
N TYR A 199 0.95 10.37 4.27
CA TYR A 199 1.31 9.06 3.71
C TYR A 199 1.34 7.95 4.78
N ALA A 200 1.66 8.27 6.03
CA ALA A 200 1.77 7.31 7.13
C ALA A 200 0.42 7.01 7.82
N LEU A 201 -0.62 7.79 7.56
CA LEU A 201 -1.94 7.58 8.12
C LEU A 201 -2.91 7.09 7.03
N PRO A 202 -2.98 5.77 6.78
CA PRO A 202 -4.07 5.22 6.00
C PRO A 202 -5.31 5.36 6.88
N LEU A 203 -6.13 6.37 6.61
CA LEU A 203 -7.51 6.38 7.08
C LEU A 203 -8.27 5.20 6.45
#